data_AF-A0A357LT25-F1
#
_entry.id   AF-A0A357LT25-F1
#
_cell.length_a   1.000
_cell.length_b   1.000
_cell.length_c   1.000
_cell.angle_alpha   90.00
_cell.angle_beta   90.00
_cell.angle_gamma   90.00
#
_symmetry.space_group_name_H-M   'P 1'
#
loop_
_entity.id
_entity.type
_entity.pdbx_description
1 polymer ?
#
loop_
_entity_poly.entity_id
_entity_poly.type
_entity_poly.pdbx_seq_one_letter_code
_entity_poly.pdbx_strand_id
1 'polypeptide(L)' 'MNISKAAKAAGLPVKTVRYYGDIGLVAAQQRSASGYRLYDD' A
#
# COMPACT_ATOMS: atom_id res chain seq x y z
N MET A 1 2.53 0.06 -7.76
CA MET A 1 2.56 -1.30 -7.16
C MET A 1 1.30 -1.64 -6.33
N ASN A 2 0.94 -2.93 -6.16
CA ASN A 2 -0.06 -3.32 -5.14
C ASN A 2 0.58 -3.31 -3.73
N ILE A 3 -0.24 -3.37 -2.67
CA ILE A 3 0.27 -3.30 -1.29
C ILE A 3 1.30 -4.40 -0.96
N SER A 4 1.17 -5.59 -1.55
CA SER A 4 2.11 -6.70 -1.34
C SER A 4 3.48 -6.44 -1.98
N LYS A 5 3.49 -5.85 -3.18
CA LYS A 5 4.72 -5.43 -3.87
C LYS A 5 5.40 -4.30 -3.11
N ALA A 6 4.64 -3.28 -2.68
CA ALA A 6 5.16 -2.17 -1.89
C ALA A 6 5.77 -2.65 -0.56
N ALA A 7 5.09 -3.55 0.13
CA ALA A 7 5.59 -4.20 1.34
C ALA A 7 6.92 -4.95 1.11
N LYS A 8 7.00 -5.72 0.01
CA LYS A 8 8.22 -6.44 -0.36
C LYS A 8 9.39 -5.49 -0.66
N ALA A 9 9.14 -4.41 -1.42
CA ALA A 9 10.17 -3.43 -1.75
C ALA A 9 10.66 -2.65 -0.52
N ALA A 10 9.76 -2.35 0.41
CA ALA A 10 10.10 -1.68 1.67
C ALA A 10 10.71 -2.62 2.73
N GLY A 11 10.74 -3.95 2.49
CA GLY A 11 11.15 -4.93 3.50
C GLY A 11 10.23 -4.98 4.72
N LEU A 12 8.96 -4.55 4.56
CA LEU A 12 7.99 -4.46 5.64
C LEU A 12 6.91 -5.54 5.51
N PRO A 13 6.32 -6.00 6.62
CA PRO A 13 5.09 -6.80 6.56
C PRO A 13 3.95 -6.05 5.89
N VAL A 14 3.13 -6.74 5.10
CA VAL A 14 1.95 -6.16 4.43
C VAL A 14 1.01 -5.48 5.43
N LYS A 15 0.86 -6.05 6.63
CA LYS A 15 0.04 -5.46 7.70
C LYS A 15 0.55 -4.09 8.16
N THR A 16 1.86 -3.88 8.12
CA THR A 16 2.50 -2.62 8.55
C THR A 16 2.26 -1.54 7.51
N VAL A 17 2.44 -1.86 6.23
CA VAL A 17 2.13 -0.94 5.13
C VAL A 17 0.65 -0.58 5.11
N ARG A 18 -0.23 -1.56 5.42
CA ARG A 18 -1.67 -1.32 5.56
C ARG A 18 -1.97 -0.36 6.70
N TYR A 19 -1.41 -0.63 7.88
CA TYR A 19 -1.57 0.25 9.04
C TYR A 19 -1.13 1.69 8.72
N TYR A 20 0.02 1.87 8.08
CA TYR A 20 0.48 3.19 7.65
C TYR A 20 -0.45 3.86 6.63
N GLY A 21 -1.06 3.09 5.72
CA GLY A 21 -2.08 3.61 4.83
C GLY A 21 -3.40 3.96 5.53
N ASP A 22 -3.75 3.25 6.60
CA ASP A 22 -4.99 3.49 7.36
C ASP A 22 -4.86 4.72 8.27
N ILE A 23 -3.69 4.96 8.86
CA ILE A 23 -3.41 6.18 9.65
C ILE A 23 -3.03 7.40 8.80
N GLY A 24 -2.97 7.24 7.47
CA GLY A 24 -2.61 8.33 6.55
C GLY A 24 -1.11 8.66 6.48
N LEU A 25 -0.24 7.83 7.05
CA LEU A 25 1.21 7.99 6.96
C LEU A 25 1.74 7.71 5.54
N VAL A 26 1.09 6.81 4.79
CA VAL A 26 1.41 6.53 3.38
C VAL A 26 0.14 6.67 2.54
N ALA A 27 0.09 7.66 1.66
CA ALA A 27 -1.02 7.85 0.76
C ALA A 27 -1.05 6.75 -0.32
N ALA A 28 -2.18 6.06 -0.47
CA ALA A 28 -2.40 5.24 -1.66
C ALA A 28 -2.67 6.17 -2.84
N GLN A 29 -1.86 6.05 -3.90
CA GLN A 29 -1.93 6.92 -5.07
C GLN A 29 -3.27 6.76 -5.82
N GLN A 30 -3.78 5.54 -5.91
CA GLN A 30 -5.08 5.27 -6.54
C GLN A 30 -5.79 4.10 -5.86
N ARG A 31 -7.09 3.98 -6.10
CA ARG A 31 -7.83 2.73 -5.90
C ARG A 31 -8.15 2.13 -7.27
N SER A 32 -7.92 0.83 -7.44
CA SER A 32 -8.38 0.14 -8.65
C SER A 32 -9.91 0.20 -8.74
N ALA A 33 -10.46 0.00 -9.93
CA ALA A 33 -11.91 -0.14 -10.13
C ALA A 33 -12.53 -1.28 -9.29
N SER A 34 -11.72 -2.24 -8.86
CA SER A 34 -12.09 -3.35 -7.97
C SER A 34 -11.83 -3.08 -6.47
N GLY A 35 -11.43 -1.86 -6.09
CA GLY A 35 -11.28 -1.44 -4.69
C GLY A 35 -9.91 -1.71 -4.04
N TYR A 36 -8.92 -2.21 -4.80
CA TYR A 36 -7.57 -2.42 -4.26
C TYR A 36 -6.80 -1.09 -4.16
N ARG A 37 -6.02 -0.91 -3.09
CA ARG A 37 -5.08 0.21 -2.96
C ARG A 37 -3.88 -0.02 -3.88
N LEU A 38 -3.64 0.96 -4.75
CA LEU A 38 -2.50 1.04 -5.64
C LEU A 38 -1.54 2.11 -5.09
N TYR A 39 -0.30 1.70 -4.88
CA TYR A 39 0.84 2.56 -4.59
C TYR A 39 1.54 2.88 -5.92
N ASP A 40 2.38 3.92 -5.99
CA ASP A 40 3.24 4.11 -7.16
C ASP A 40 4.37 3.06 -7.21
N ASP A 41 5.32 3.23 -8.12
CA ASP A 41 6.50 2.38 -8.23
C ASP A 41 7.67 3.03 -7.48
#